data_AF-A0A3D1XQ13-F1
#
_entry.id   AF-A0A3D1XQ13-F1
#
_cell.length_a   1.000
_cell.length_b   1.000
_cell.length_c   1.000
_cell.angle_alpha   90.00
_cell.angle_beta   90.00
_cell.angle_gamma   90.00
#
_symmetry.space_group_name_H-M   'P 1'
#
loop_
_entity.id
_entity.type
_entity.pdbx_description
1 polymer ?
#
loop_
_entity_poly.entity_id
_entity_poly.type
_entity_poly.pdbx_seq_one_letter_code
_entity_poly.pdbx_strand_id
1 'polypeptide(L)'
;MKNDFAAVIIFFTILSLVSVPSPVLAGKNVAEKIDKLLKDEQAELKILRRKIAQQENAISKVGKKESAVLKNLRKIGSQLKLKKRELEIYKWNFKNNQKKIFSLEPRLKKAEQKIKSHEKILGLRLRSIYKERPMFPLRVAFSSNNVTDLMQRLKYMDLIVQQDSQMLQDYLTKLEQIKQDKSSLYTVRAKLVSLKKNTVSKKREIEKTKKEKSVYLKKIKRKKNLSVKVKKELLAASNNLNSLIDKLLMKLVSGEGLDISDKKGRLKLPLKGRILNKFGRKRVKEY
;
A
#
# COMPACT_ATOMS: atom_id res chain seq x y z
N MET A 1 -1.06 89.70 -28.32
CA MET A 1 -2.51 90.02 -28.31
C MET A 1 -3.00 89.69 -26.91
N LYS A 2 -3.06 90.64 -25.98
CA LYS A 2 -3.92 91.83 -25.88
C LYS A 2 -5.36 91.49 -25.43
N ASN A 3 -5.75 92.19 -24.35
CA ASN A 3 -7.10 92.48 -23.82
C ASN A 3 -7.53 91.51 -22.70
N ASP A 4 -7.49 91.86 -21.41
CA ASP A 4 -8.05 93.02 -20.67
C ASP A 4 -9.54 93.28 -20.96
N PHE A 5 -10.35 93.32 -19.89
CA PHE A 5 -11.37 94.35 -19.54
C PHE A 5 -12.24 93.81 -18.36
N ALA A 6 -12.02 94.33 -17.14
CA ALA A 6 -12.87 95.29 -16.41
C ALA A 6 -14.06 94.63 -15.66
N ALA A 7 -14.06 94.55 -14.32
CA ALA A 7 -14.23 95.61 -13.31
C ALA A 7 -15.64 96.22 -13.28
N VAL A 8 -16.48 95.80 -12.32
CA VAL A 8 -17.49 96.67 -11.67
C VAL A 8 -17.56 96.31 -10.19
N ILE A 9 -17.28 97.32 -9.37
CA ILE A 9 -17.41 97.39 -7.92
C ILE A 9 -18.82 97.87 -7.60
N ILE A 10 -19.56 97.20 -6.72
CA ILE A 10 -20.57 97.85 -5.88
C ILE A 10 -20.46 97.29 -4.45
N PHE A 11 -20.20 98.22 -3.55
CA PHE A 11 -20.03 98.08 -2.11
C PHE A 11 -21.38 98.37 -1.44
N PHE A 12 -21.90 97.48 -0.58
CA PHE A 12 -22.78 97.91 0.51
C PHE A 12 -22.67 96.99 1.72
N THR A 13 -22.71 97.65 2.86
CA THR A 13 -22.22 97.30 4.21
C THR A 13 -23.20 96.52 5.09
N ILE A 14 -22.62 95.64 5.92
CA ILE A 14 -22.94 95.32 7.33
C ILE A 14 -24.27 94.59 7.63
N LEU A 15 -24.19 93.36 8.12
CA LEU A 15 -24.69 93.01 9.46
C LEU A 15 -24.04 91.72 9.98
N SER A 16 -23.36 91.84 11.11
CA SER A 16 -22.82 90.77 11.93
C SER A 16 -23.95 89.89 12.49
N LEU A 17 -23.92 88.59 12.19
CA LEU A 17 -24.54 87.59 13.04
C LEU A 17 -23.53 86.48 13.30
N VAL A 18 -23.08 86.42 14.55
CA VAL A 18 -22.20 85.38 15.08
C VAL A 18 -22.89 84.02 14.90
N SER A 19 -22.49 83.27 13.88
CA SER A 19 -22.82 81.86 13.78
C SER A 19 -21.86 81.10 14.69
N VAL A 20 -22.38 80.67 15.84
CA VAL A 20 -21.73 79.70 16.72
C VAL A 20 -21.32 78.48 15.87
N PRO A 21 -20.06 78.04 15.88
CA PRO A 21 -19.69 76.78 15.25
C PRO A 21 -20.31 75.66 16.08
N SER A 22 -21.40 75.09 15.59
CA SER A 22 -21.93 73.84 16.13
C SER A 22 -20.89 72.74 15.88
N PRO A 23 -20.51 71.95 16.90
CA PRO A 23 -19.54 70.88 16.77
C PRO A 23 -20.23 69.66 16.15
N VAL A 24 -20.59 69.73 14.86
CA VAL A 24 -21.06 68.58 14.07
C VAL A 24 -19.92 68.12 13.17
N LEU A 25 -18.81 67.65 13.75
CA LEU A 25 -17.65 67.17 12.98
C LEU A 25 -16.79 66.15 13.74
N ALA A 26 -17.39 65.36 14.63
CA ALA A 26 -16.71 64.22 15.29
C ALA A 26 -17.17 62.84 14.75
N GLY A 27 -18.32 62.76 14.07
CA GLY A 27 -18.87 61.50 13.53
C GLY A 27 -18.33 61.11 12.14
N LYS A 28 -17.97 62.08 11.30
CA LYS A 28 -17.56 61.85 9.90
C LYS A 28 -16.28 60.99 9.78
N ASN A 29 -15.28 61.24 10.62
CA ASN A 29 -13.99 60.54 10.60
C ASN A 29 -14.08 59.07 11.07
N VAL A 30 -15.08 58.74 11.90
CA VAL A 30 -15.28 57.36 12.40
C VAL A 30 -16.05 56.54 11.38
N ALA A 31 -17.09 57.12 10.77
CA ALA A 31 -17.85 56.50 9.69
C ALA A 31 -16.95 56.18 8.48
N GLU A 32 -16.12 57.12 8.03
CA GLU A 32 -15.16 56.90 6.93
C GLU A 32 -14.15 55.78 7.23
N LYS A 33 -13.72 55.67 8.50
CA LYS A 33 -12.76 54.63 8.91
C LYS A 33 -13.41 53.25 8.97
N ILE A 34 -14.67 53.17 9.43
CA ILE A 34 -15.45 51.93 9.42
C ILE A 34 -15.74 51.52 7.96
N ASP A 35 -16.12 52.46 7.09
CA ASP A 35 -16.34 52.17 5.66
C ASP A 35 -15.10 51.64 4.96
N LYS A 36 -13.92 52.21 5.27
CA LYS A 36 -12.65 51.73 4.71
C LYS A 36 -12.34 50.30 5.18
N LEU A 37 -12.49 50.02 6.48
CA LEU A 37 -12.35 48.68 7.03
C LEU A 37 -13.35 47.70 6.40
N LEU A 38 -14.59 48.14 6.19
CA LEU A 38 -15.64 47.30 5.60
C LEU A 38 -15.32 46.92 4.15
N LYS A 39 -14.77 47.86 3.37
CA LYS A 39 -14.26 47.59 2.01
C LYS A 39 -13.09 46.60 2.02
N ASP A 40 -12.15 46.76 2.95
CA ASP A 40 -10.98 45.88 3.09
C ASP A 40 -11.42 44.45 3.46
N GLU A 41 -12.31 44.31 4.46
CA GLU A 41 -12.86 43.03 4.91
C GLU A 41 -13.72 42.34 3.82
N GLN A 42 -14.51 43.11 3.06
CA GLN A 42 -15.26 42.59 1.91
C GLN A 42 -14.32 42.10 0.79
N ALA A 43 -13.21 42.80 0.55
CA ALA A 43 -12.19 42.38 -0.41
C ALA A 43 -11.50 41.09 0.05
N GLU A 44 -11.17 40.97 1.35
CA GLU A 44 -10.60 39.77 1.94
C GLU A 44 -11.58 38.59 1.88
N LEU A 45 -12.87 38.83 2.13
CA LEU A 45 -13.93 37.83 1.97
C LEU A 45 -14.03 37.32 0.53
N LYS A 46 -13.93 38.20 -0.45
CA LYS A 46 -13.93 37.83 -1.88
C LYS A 46 -12.71 36.97 -2.22
N ILE A 47 -11.54 37.29 -1.67
CA ILE A 47 -10.33 36.46 -1.81
C ILE A 47 -10.56 35.09 -1.17
N LEU A 48 -11.14 35.04 0.02
CA LEU A 48 -11.37 33.81 0.75
C LEU A 48 -12.40 32.90 0.03
N ARG A 49 -13.49 33.46 -0.49
CA ARG A 49 -14.47 32.76 -1.33
C ARG A 49 -13.82 32.18 -2.60
N ARG A 50 -12.93 32.94 -3.24
CA ARG A 50 -12.13 32.43 -4.38
C ARG A 50 -11.23 31.26 -3.96
N LYS A 51 -10.53 31.37 -2.82
CA LYS A 51 -9.71 30.28 -2.26
C LYS A 51 -10.55 29.03 -1.95
N ILE A 52 -11.76 29.19 -1.41
CA ILE A 52 -12.70 28.08 -1.16
C ILE A 52 -13.12 27.42 -2.48
N ALA A 53 -13.56 28.19 -3.49
CA ALA A 53 -13.96 27.65 -4.79
C ALA A 53 -12.80 26.94 -5.52
N GLN A 54 -11.59 27.49 -5.44
CA GLN A 54 -10.38 26.85 -5.95
C GLN A 54 -10.09 25.53 -5.22
N GLN A 55 -10.22 25.51 -3.89
CA GLN A 55 -10.03 24.31 -3.09
C GLN A 55 -11.11 23.25 -3.37
N GLU A 56 -12.37 23.63 -3.59
CA GLU A 56 -13.44 22.71 -3.99
C GLU A 56 -13.21 22.09 -5.36
N ASN A 57 -12.78 22.90 -6.34
CA ASN A 57 -12.35 22.40 -7.64
C ASN A 57 -11.15 21.46 -7.53
N ALA A 58 -10.18 21.77 -6.67
CA ALA A 58 -9.05 20.89 -6.38
C ALA A 58 -9.50 19.57 -5.75
N ILE A 59 -10.45 19.60 -4.80
CA ILE A 59 -11.05 18.42 -4.17
C ILE A 59 -11.79 17.57 -5.21
N SER A 60 -12.60 18.17 -6.08
CA SER A 60 -13.31 17.46 -7.16
C SER A 60 -12.33 16.78 -8.13
N LYS A 61 -11.27 17.49 -8.56
CA LYS A 61 -10.19 16.91 -9.37
C LYS A 61 -9.47 15.77 -8.64
N VAL A 62 -9.24 15.90 -7.33
CA VAL A 62 -8.68 14.82 -6.50
C VAL A 62 -9.63 13.63 -6.40
N GLY A 63 -10.94 13.83 -6.29
CA GLY A 63 -11.95 12.77 -6.28
C GLY A 63 -12.01 11.98 -7.60
N LYS A 64 -11.93 12.67 -8.75
CA LYS A 64 -11.81 11.99 -10.05
C LYS A 64 -10.54 11.15 -10.15
N LYS A 65 -9.40 11.70 -9.68
CA LYS A 65 -8.14 10.95 -9.58
C LYS A 65 -8.25 9.78 -8.59
N GLU A 66 -8.96 9.94 -7.48
CA GLU A 66 -9.21 8.89 -6.48
C GLU A 66 -9.95 7.69 -7.09
N SER A 67 -10.93 7.91 -7.97
CA SER A 67 -11.63 6.82 -8.68
C SER A 67 -10.68 6.00 -9.58
N ALA A 68 -9.86 6.67 -10.40
CA ALA A 68 -8.85 5.99 -11.23
C ALA A 68 -7.83 5.22 -10.38
N VAL A 69 -7.45 5.82 -9.26
CA VAL A 69 -6.55 5.24 -8.27
C VAL A 69 -7.14 4.02 -7.56
N LEU A 70 -8.43 4.05 -7.22
CA LEU A 70 -9.15 2.92 -6.65
C LEU A 70 -9.26 1.77 -7.66
N LYS A 71 -9.46 2.06 -8.94
CA LYS A 71 -9.39 1.05 -10.01
C LYS A 71 -8.01 0.37 -10.07
N ASN A 72 -6.93 1.16 -10.01
CA ASN A 72 -5.57 0.62 -9.95
C ASN A 72 -5.34 -0.23 -8.70
N LEU A 73 -5.84 0.23 -7.54
CA LEU A 73 -5.73 -0.51 -6.27
C LEU A 73 -6.50 -1.85 -6.31
N ARG A 74 -7.66 -1.87 -6.97
CA ARG A 74 -8.42 -3.10 -7.24
C ARG A 74 -7.63 -4.04 -8.15
N LYS A 75 -7.05 -3.53 -9.23
CA LYS A 75 -6.18 -4.32 -10.15
C LYS A 75 -5.01 -4.96 -9.41
N ILE A 76 -4.29 -4.19 -8.59
CA ILE A 76 -3.21 -4.68 -7.73
C ILE A 76 -3.74 -5.74 -6.73
N GLY A 77 -4.91 -5.51 -6.14
CA GLY A 77 -5.58 -6.46 -5.26
C GLY A 77 -5.87 -7.80 -5.93
N SER A 78 -6.42 -7.78 -7.15
CA SER A 78 -6.69 -8.97 -7.96
C SER A 78 -5.40 -9.70 -8.34
N GLN A 79 -4.37 -8.98 -8.79
CA GLN A 79 -3.05 -9.55 -9.09
C GLN A 79 -2.43 -10.22 -7.87
N LEU A 80 -2.54 -9.61 -6.69
CA LEU A 80 -2.05 -10.18 -5.44
C LEU A 80 -2.82 -11.44 -5.04
N LYS A 81 -4.14 -11.49 -5.30
CA LYS A 81 -4.96 -12.70 -5.09
C LYS A 81 -4.49 -13.84 -6.01
N LEU A 82 -4.24 -13.55 -7.28
CA LEU A 82 -3.72 -14.53 -8.25
C LEU A 82 -2.34 -15.06 -7.84
N LYS A 83 -1.38 -14.17 -7.53
CA LYS A 83 -0.04 -14.57 -7.07
C LYS A 83 -0.07 -15.43 -5.80
N LYS A 84 -0.99 -15.16 -4.87
CA LYS A 84 -1.20 -16.01 -3.68
C LYS A 84 -1.71 -17.40 -4.06
N ARG A 85 -2.65 -17.52 -4.99
CA ARG A 85 -3.12 -18.82 -5.48
C ARG A 85 -2.00 -19.61 -6.16
N GLU A 86 -1.21 -18.97 -7.01
CA GLU A 86 -0.01 -19.58 -7.61
C GLU A 86 0.96 -20.10 -6.55
N LEU A 87 1.21 -19.32 -5.49
CA LEU A 87 2.06 -19.74 -4.39
C LEU A 87 1.53 -21.00 -3.69
N GLU A 88 0.22 -21.09 -3.45
CA GLU A 88 -0.38 -22.29 -2.86
C GLU A 88 -0.25 -23.51 -3.78
N ILE A 89 -0.40 -23.33 -5.10
CA ILE A 89 -0.15 -24.40 -6.09
C ILE A 89 1.31 -24.87 -6.01
N TYR A 90 2.29 -23.96 -5.94
CA TYR A 90 3.70 -24.35 -5.79
C TYR A 90 3.97 -25.10 -4.48
N LYS A 91 3.38 -24.68 -3.37
CA LYS A 91 3.51 -25.38 -2.08
C LYS A 91 2.89 -26.78 -2.12
N TRP A 92 1.72 -26.91 -2.73
CA TRP A 92 1.05 -28.20 -2.90
C TRP A 92 1.88 -29.15 -3.76
N ASN A 93 2.35 -28.67 -4.91
CA ASN A 93 3.27 -29.42 -5.78
C ASN A 93 4.56 -29.81 -5.06
N PHE A 94 5.13 -28.91 -4.26
CA PHE A 94 6.32 -29.18 -3.46
C PHE A 94 6.08 -30.34 -2.50
N LYS A 95 4.99 -30.29 -1.71
CA LYS A 95 4.63 -31.34 -0.75
C LYS A 95 4.41 -32.69 -1.45
N ASN A 96 3.78 -32.70 -2.61
CA ASN A 96 3.55 -33.92 -3.37
C ASN A 96 4.85 -34.52 -3.92
N ASN A 97 5.74 -33.70 -4.49
CA ASN A 97 7.04 -34.20 -4.97
C ASN A 97 7.91 -34.68 -3.80
N GLN A 98 7.85 -34.01 -2.65
CA GLN A 98 8.54 -34.44 -1.44
C GLN A 98 8.05 -35.81 -0.97
N LYS A 99 6.72 -36.04 -0.93
CA LYS A 99 6.15 -37.36 -0.63
C LYS A 99 6.59 -38.44 -1.63
N LYS A 100 6.64 -38.11 -2.93
CA LYS A 100 7.14 -39.04 -3.95
C LYS A 100 8.58 -39.46 -3.67
N ILE A 101 9.47 -38.50 -3.36
CA ILE A 101 10.86 -38.77 -2.97
C ILE A 101 10.93 -39.68 -1.74
N PHE A 102 10.19 -39.34 -0.67
CA PHE A 102 10.15 -40.15 0.56
C PHE A 102 9.69 -41.59 0.32
N SER A 103 8.84 -41.83 -0.68
CA SER A 103 8.41 -43.17 -1.05
C SER A 103 9.40 -43.90 -1.98
N LEU A 104 10.08 -43.18 -2.89
CA LEU A 104 10.95 -43.76 -3.92
C LEU A 104 12.32 -44.11 -3.37
N GLU A 105 12.93 -43.24 -2.56
CA GLU A 105 14.27 -43.46 -1.99
C GLU A 105 14.44 -44.79 -1.24
N PRO A 106 13.57 -45.16 -0.27
CA PRO A 106 13.72 -46.42 0.44
C PRO A 106 13.46 -47.63 -0.47
N ARG A 107 12.54 -47.52 -1.43
CA ARG A 107 12.26 -48.58 -2.41
C ARG A 107 13.47 -48.82 -3.30
N LEU A 108 14.06 -47.75 -3.82
CA LEU A 108 15.27 -47.80 -4.63
C LEU A 108 16.44 -48.40 -3.85
N LYS A 109 16.67 -47.95 -2.60
CA LYS A 109 17.73 -48.51 -1.74
C LYS A 109 17.55 -50.02 -1.50
N LYS A 110 16.32 -50.47 -1.25
CA LYS A 110 16.03 -51.91 -1.10
C LYS A 110 16.26 -52.67 -2.41
N ALA A 111 15.85 -52.11 -3.55
CA ALA A 111 16.08 -52.71 -4.86
C ALA A 111 17.58 -52.82 -5.18
N GLU A 112 18.37 -51.79 -4.88
CA GLU A 112 19.83 -51.79 -5.04
C GLU A 112 20.53 -52.83 -4.15
N GLN A 113 20.04 -53.04 -2.92
CA GLN A 113 20.58 -54.09 -2.06
C GLN A 113 20.26 -55.48 -2.60
N LYS A 114 19.03 -55.71 -3.06
CA LYS A 114 18.61 -56.98 -3.67
C LYS A 114 19.36 -57.28 -4.97
N ILE A 115 19.59 -56.27 -5.82
CA ILE A 115 20.31 -56.52 -7.08
C ILE A 115 21.77 -56.88 -6.83
N LYS A 116 22.42 -56.29 -5.81
CA LYS A 116 23.79 -56.64 -5.41
C LYS A 116 23.90 -58.08 -4.90
N SER A 117 22.90 -58.60 -4.19
CA SER A 117 22.92 -60.01 -3.78
C SER A 117 22.71 -60.94 -4.98
N HIS A 118 21.79 -60.60 -5.89
CA HIS A 118 21.56 -61.36 -7.12
C HIS A 118 22.80 -61.37 -8.03
N GLU A 119 23.49 -60.24 -8.15
CA GLU A 119 24.74 -60.10 -8.91
C GLU A 119 25.81 -61.07 -8.41
N LYS A 120 25.97 -61.21 -7.09
CA LYS A 120 26.92 -62.16 -6.51
C LYS A 120 26.56 -63.61 -6.84
N ILE A 121 25.29 -63.98 -6.72
CA ILE A 121 24.83 -65.35 -7.00
C ILE A 121 25.02 -65.68 -8.49
N LEU A 122 24.60 -64.77 -9.38
CA LEU A 122 24.81 -64.91 -10.83
C LEU A 122 26.31 -64.99 -11.18
N GLY A 123 27.14 -64.16 -10.55
CA GLY A 123 28.59 -64.18 -10.77
C GLY A 123 29.24 -65.51 -10.37
N LEU A 124 28.81 -66.10 -9.26
CA LEU A 124 29.25 -67.45 -8.86
C LEU A 124 28.79 -68.50 -9.87
N ARG A 125 27.52 -68.43 -10.31
CA ARG A 125 26.95 -69.36 -11.27
C ARG A 125 27.66 -69.30 -12.63
N LEU A 126 27.85 -68.10 -13.18
CA LEU A 126 28.59 -67.88 -14.43
C LEU A 126 30.04 -68.36 -14.33
N ARG A 127 30.70 -68.17 -13.18
CA ARG A 127 32.04 -68.71 -12.95
C ARG A 127 32.05 -70.23 -12.96
N SER A 128 31.05 -70.89 -12.37
CA SER A 128 30.93 -72.35 -12.43
C SER A 128 30.73 -72.83 -13.86
N ILE A 129 29.83 -72.21 -14.62
CA ILE A 129 29.61 -72.53 -16.05
C ILE A 129 30.92 -72.37 -16.84
N TYR A 130 31.67 -71.29 -16.61
CA TYR A 130 32.96 -71.06 -17.27
C TYR A 130 34.01 -72.14 -16.93
N LYS A 131 34.11 -72.53 -15.66
CA LYS A 131 35.07 -73.55 -15.19
C LYS A 131 34.76 -74.95 -15.71
N GLU A 132 33.48 -75.29 -15.83
CA GLU A 132 33.03 -76.62 -16.25
C GLU A 132 33.26 -76.92 -17.74
N ARG A 133 33.56 -75.89 -18.56
CA ARG A 133 33.83 -75.97 -20.01
C ARG A 133 32.63 -76.51 -20.81
N PRO A 134 32.61 -76.34 -22.15
CA PRO A 134 31.46 -76.74 -22.98
C PRO A 134 31.11 -78.23 -22.94
N MET A 135 32.06 -79.10 -22.59
CA MET A 135 31.86 -80.56 -22.55
C MET A 135 31.15 -81.05 -21.28
N PHE A 136 30.85 -80.20 -20.31
CA PHE A 136 30.20 -80.61 -19.06
C PHE A 136 28.85 -81.33 -19.23
N PRO A 137 27.91 -80.86 -20.07
CA PRO A 137 26.65 -81.59 -20.29
C PRO A 137 26.88 -83.00 -20.85
N LEU A 138 27.85 -83.14 -21.76
CA LEU A 138 28.24 -84.44 -22.32
C LEU A 138 28.86 -85.35 -21.25
N ARG A 139 29.74 -84.82 -20.38
CA ARG A 139 30.31 -85.59 -19.26
C ARG A 139 29.24 -86.08 -18.27
N VAL A 140 28.22 -85.26 -18.00
CA VAL A 140 27.11 -85.67 -17.12
C VAL A 140 26.21 -86.71 -17.78
N ALA A 141 25.99 -86.59 -19.10
CA ALA A 141 25.27 -87.60 -19.88
C ALA A 141 26.03 -88.95 -19.89
N PHE A 142 27.33 -88.95 -20.22
CA PHE A 142 28.13 -90.20 -20.32
C PHE A 142 28.48 -90.84 -18.96
N SER A 143 28.19 -90.18 -17.83
CA SER A 143 28.37 -90.75 -16.49
C SER A 143 27.09 -91.40 -15.92
N SER A 144 26.07 -91.62 -16.76
CA SER A 144 24.84 -92.31 -16.38
C SER A 144 25.03 -93.83 -16.28
N ASN A 145 24.39 -94.47 -15.32
CA ASN A 145 24.48 -95.92 -15.13
C ASN A 145 23.56 -96.73 -16.07
N ASN A 146 22.48 -96.12 -16.57
CA ASN A 146 21.52 -96.73 -17.49
C ASN A 146 20.73 -95.65 -18.26
N VAL A 147 19.90 -96.07 -19.22
CA VAL A 147 19.12 -95.17 -20.09
C VAL A 147 18.15 -94.28 -19.30
N THR A 148 17.53 -94.81 -18.24
CA THR A 148 16.60 -94.03 -17.40
C THR A 148 17.33 -92.93 -16.63
N ASP A 149 18.50 -93.22 -16.06
CA ASP A 149 19.38 -92.25 -15.40
C ASP A 149 19.86 -91.17 -16.37
N LEU A 150 20.24 -91.56 -17.60
CA LEU A 150 20.58 -90.61 -18.67
C LEU A 150 19.44 -89.62 -18.95
N MET A 151 18.22 -90.12 -19.15
CA MET A 151 17.05 -89.27 -19.43
C MET A 151 16.73 -88.31 -18.27
N GLN A 152 16.83 -88.78 -17.02
CA GLN A 152 16.63 -87.94 -15.84
C GLN A 152 17.68 -86.82 -15.74
N ARG A 153 18.96 -87.14 -15.96
CA ARG A 153 20.06 -86.16 -15.93
C ARG A 153 19.92 -85.10 -17.01
N LEU A 154 19.56 -85.50 -18.24
CA LEU A 154 19.30 -84.55 -19.33
C LEU A 154 18.13 -83.62 -18.99
N LYS A 155 17.05 -84.15 -18.41
CA LYS A 155 15.90 -83.34 -17.95
C LYS A 155 16.32 -82.34 -16.87
N TYR A 156 17.09 -82.76 -15.88
CA TYR A 156 17.56 -81.84 -14.83
C TYR A 156 18.51 -80.77 -15.37
N MET A 157 19.35 -81.11 -16.35
CA MET A 157 20.19 -80.10 -17.02
C MET A 157 19.37 -79.05 -17.74
N ASP A 158 18.34 -79.46 -18.48
CA ASP A 158 17.43 -78.53 -19.13
C ASP A 158 16.74 -77.60 -18.12
N LEU A 159 16.20 -78.15 -17.02
CA LEU A 159 15.60 -77.34 -15.94
C LEU A 159 16.58 -76.34 -15.32
N ILE A 160 17.83 -76.73 -15.13
CA ILE A 160 18.88 -75.85 -14.60
C ILE A 160 19.18 -74.71 -15.58
N VAL A 161 19.31 -75.00 -16.87
CA VAL A 161 19.56 -73.98 -17.92
C VAL A 161 18.39 -73.00 -18.01
N GLN A 162 17.15 -73.50 -17.96
CA GLN A 162 15.95 -72.66 -17.92
C GLN A 162 15.95 -71.73 -16.70
N GLN A 163 16.27 -72.26 -15.52
CA GLN A 163 16.36 -71.47 -14.29
C GLN A 163 17.47 -70.41 -14.35
N ASP A 164 18.64 -70.75 -14.89
CA ASP A 164 19.75 -69.80 -15.06
C ASP A 164 19.39 -68.66 -16.03
N SER A 165 18.75 -69.01 -17.15
CA SER A 165 18.26 -68.04 -18.14
C SER A 165 17.22 -67.10 -17.51
N GLN A 166 16.25 -67.65 -16.79
CA GLN A 166 15.23 -66.86 -16.08
C GLN A 166 15.86 -65.95 -15.03
N MET A 167 16.84 -66.44 -14.26
CA MET A 167 17.53 -65.64 -13.25
C MET A 167 18.28 -64.45 -13.86
N LEU A 168 18.93 -64.66 -15.01
CA LEU A 168 19.60 -63.59 -15.76
C LEU A 168 18.60 -62.57 -16.31
N GLN A 169 17.50 -63.02 -16.90
CA GLN A 169 16.46 -62.15 -17.43
C GLN A 169 15.82 -61.30 -16.33
N ASP A 170 15.52 -61.90 -15.18
CA ASP A 170 15.02 -61.20 -14.00
C ASP A 170 15.99 -60.13 -13.49
N TYR A 171 17.29 -60.47 -13.47
CA TYR A 171 18.35 -59.53 -13.07
C TYR A 171 18.40 -58.33 -14.02
N LEU A 172 18.46 -58.57 -15.33
CA LEU A 172 18.51 -57.51 -16.34
C LEU A 172 17.27 -56.61 -16.27
N THR A 173 16.08 -57.20 -16.10
CA THR A 173 14.82 -56.46 -15.96
C THR A 173 14.82 -55.57 -14.71
N LYS A 174 15.23 -56.12 -13.55
CA LYS A 174 15.34 -55.35 -12.30
C LYS A 174 16.40 -54.25 -12.39
N LEU A 175 17.50 -54.50 -13.08
CA LEU A 175 18.56 -53.52 -13.29
C LEU A 175 18.06 -52.34 -14.12
N GLU A 176 17.28 -52.61 -15.16
CA GLU A 176 16.65 -51.57 -15.97
C GLU A 176 15.61 -50.77 -15.18
N GLN A 177 14.77 -51.43 -14.37
CA GLN A 177 13.84 -50.76 -13.46
C GLN A 177 14.57 -49.82 -12.48
N ILE A 178 15.68 -50.26 -11.89
CA ILE A 178 16.50 -49.41 -11.00
C ILE A 178 17.04 -48.17 -11.73
N LYS A 179 17.49 -48.32 -13.00
CA LYS A 179 17.95 -47.18 -13.81
C LYS A 179 16.81 -46.19 -14.04
N GLN A 180 15.62 -46.68 -14.40
CA GLN A 180 14.43 -45.85 -14.61
C GLN A 180 14.01 -45.14 -13.33
N ASP A 181 13.99 -45.85 -12.19
CA ASP A 181 13.67 -45.28 -10.88
C ASP A 181 14.67 -44.20 -10.44
N LYS A 182 15.97 -44.41 -10.71
CA LYS A 182 17.02 -43.39 -10.49
C LYS A 182 16.75 -42.14 -11.31
N SER A 183 16.50 -42.31 -12.61
CA SER A 183 16.17 -41.20 -13.50
C SER A 183 14.93 -40.44 -13.01
N SER A 184 13.87 -41.17 -12.66
CA SER A 184 12.65 -40.60 -12.06
C SER A 184 12.96 -39.81 -10.78
N LEU A 185 13.75 -40.36 -9.85
CA LEU A 185 14.14 -39.69 -8.62
C LEU A 185 14.91 -38.38 -8.91
N TYR A 186 15.86 -38.39 -9.86
CA TYR A 186 16.58 -37.18 -10.26
C TYR A 186 15.65 -36.11 -10.84
N THR A 187 14.73 -36.49 -11.72
CA THR A 187 13.77 -35.54 -12.30
C THR A 187 12.85 -34.92 -11.23
N VAL A 188 12.39 -35.72 -10.26
CA VAL A 188 11.54 -35.25 -9.15
C VAL A 188 12.34 -34.31 -8.22
N ARG A 189 13.61 -34.62 -7.93
CA ARG A 189 14.50 -33.75 -7.15
C ARG A 189 14.76 -32.42 -7.86
N ALA A 190 15.04 -32.45 -9.18
CA ALA A 190 15.21 -31.24 -9.98
C ALA A 190 13.95 -30.36 -9.98
N LYS A 191 12.77 -30.97 -10.13
CA LYS A 191 11.47 -30.27 -10.01
C LYS A 191 11.28 -29.65 -8.63
N LEU A 192 11.70 -30.33 -7.56
CA LEU A 192 11.59 -29.80 -6.19
C LEU A 192 12.47 -28.57 -5.99
N VAL A 193 13.69 -28.56 -6.53
CA VAL A 193 14.59 -27.39 -6.52
C VAL A 193 13.96 -26.20 -7.27
N SER A 194 13.40 -26.44 -8.46
CA SER A 194 12.74 -25.37 -9.23
C SER A 194 11.50 -24.83 -8.50
N LEU A 195 10.68 -25.70 -7.91
CA LEU A 195 9.51 -25.31 -7.11
C LEU A 195 9.92 -24.49 -5.88
N LYS A 196 11.02 -24.83 -5.21
CA LYS A 196 11.57 -24.04 -4.09
C LYS A 196 11.99 -22.64 -4.55
N LYS A 197 12.70 -22.54 -5.67
CA LYS A 197 13.10 -21.24 -6.27
C LYS A 197 11.87 -20.39 -6.63
N ASN A 198 10.89 -20.99 -7.30
CA ASN A 198 9.66 -20.32 -7.72
C ASN A 198 8.82 -19.85 -6.52
N THR A 199 8.75 -20.67 -5.46
CA THR A 199 8.08 -20.31 -4.19
C THR A 199 8.73 -19.08 -3.55
N VAL A 200 10.06 -19.05 -3.46
CA VAL A 200 10.79 -17.91 -2.89
C VAL A 200 10.60 -16.66 -3.75
N SER A 201 10.72 -16.77 -5.07
CA SER A 201 10.50 -15.65 -6.00
C SER A 201 9.08 -15.09 -5.85
N LYS A 202 8.07 -15.97 -5.87
CA LYS A 202 6.66 -15.56 -5.75
C LYS A 202 6.35 -14.91 -4.41
N LYS A 203 6.93 -15.39 -3.30
CA LYS A 203 6.83 -14.72 -2.00
C LYS A 203 7.41 -13.31 -2.04
N ARG A 204 8.59 -13.12 -2.63
CA ARG A 204 9.22 -11.79 -2.79
C ARG A 204 8.35 -10.86 -3.63
N GLU A 205 7.80 -11.34 -4.74
CA GLU A 205 6.87 -10.57 -5.57
C GLU A 205 5.62 -10.13 -4.80
N ILE A 206 5.03 -11.03 -4.00
CA ILE A 206 3.85 -10.72 -3.17
C ILE A 206 4.20 -9.63 -2.17
N GLU A 207 5.33 -9.75 -1.46
CA GLU A 207 5.74 -8.75 -0.46
C GLU A 207 6.04 -7.39 -1.09
N LYS A 208 6.72 -7.36 -2.25
CA LYS A 208 6.92 -6.12 -3.02
C LYS A 208 5.58 -5.47 -3.39
N THR A 209 4.66 -6.26 -3.94
CA THR A 209 3.32 -5.79 -4.35
C THR A 209 2.51 -5.28 -3.15
N LYS A 210 2.60 -5.94 -1.97
CA LYS A 210 1.97 -5.49 -0.72
C LYS A 210 2.53 -4.13 -0.26
N LYS A 211 3.85 -3.98 -0.28
CA LYS A 211 4.52 -2.73 0.12
C LYS A 211 4.10 -1.58 -0.79
N GLU A 212 4.16 -1.78 -2.11
CA GLU A 212 3.71 -0.79 -3.10
C GLU A 212 2.26 -0.39 -2.86
N LYS A 213 1.36 -1.37 -2.67
CA LYS A 213 -0.06 -1.13 -2.34
C LYS A 213 -0.22 -0.29 -1.07
N SER A 214 0.53 -0.63 -0.01
CA SER A 214 0.47 0.05 1.30
C SER A 214 0.95 1.50 1.23
N VAL A 215 2.12 1.72 0.61
CA VAL A 215 2.69 3.07 0.41
C VAL A 215 1.72 3.95 -0.38
N TYR A 216 1.17 3.39 -1.47
CA TYR A 216 0.23 4.12 -2.31
C TYR A 216 -1.07 4.47 -1.55
N LEU A 217 -1.64 3.52 -0.80
CA LEU A 217 -2.83 3.75 0.03
C LEU A 217 -2.61 4.83 1.09
N LYS A 218 -1.45 4.83 1.76
CA LYS A 218 -1.07 5.88 2.73
C LYS A 218 -1.00 7.26 2.06
N LYS A 219 -0.37 7.36 0.87
CA LYS A 219 -0.26 8.62 0.12
C LYS A 219 -1.64 9.20 -0.22
N ILE A 220 -2.58 8.35 -0.63
CA ILE A 220 -3.95 8.76 -0.99
C ILE A 220 -4.71 9.24 0.25
N LYS A 221 -4.70 8.45 1.33
CA LYS A 221 -5.36 8.82 2.59
C LYS A 221 -4.84 10.15 3.14
N ARG A 222 -3.52 10.36 3.14
CA ARG A 222 -2.90 11.61 3.59
C ARG A 222 -3.36 12.80 2.76
N LYS A 223 -3.35 12.67 1.43
CA LYS A 223 -3.79 13.75 0.52
C LYS A 223 -5.26 14.12 0.75
N LYS A 224 -6.13 13.12 0.92
CA LYS A 224 -7.55 13.32 1.20
C LYS A 224 -7.78 14.06 2.51
N ASN A 225 -7.16 13.60 3.60
CA ASN A 225 -7.32 14.21 4.92
C ASN A 225 -6.82 15.66 4.95
N LEU A 226 -5.69 15.95 4.31
CA LEU A 226 -5.17 17.32 4.21
C LEU A 226 -6.11 18.23 3.43
N SER A 227 -6.62 17.79 2.27
CA SER A 227 -7.56 18.60 1.48
C SER A 227 -8.86 18.92 2.24
N VAL A 228 -9.38 17.95 3.00
CA VAL A 228 -10.57 18.14 3.86
C VAL A 228 -10.28 19.12 4.99
N LYS A 229 -9.12 19.01 5.65
CA LYS A 229 -8.73 19.92 6.75
C LYS A 229 -8.60 21.37 6.27
N VAL A 230 -7.90 21.58 5.15
CA VAL A 230 -7.74 22.93 4.56
C VAL A 230 -9.09 23.54 4.19
N LYS A 231 -10.03 22.75 3.62
CA LYS A 231 -11.38 23.25 3.34
C LYS A 231 -12.10 23.71 4.62
N LYS A 232 -12.00 22.92 5.70
CA LYS A 232 -12.63 23.25 6.99
C LYS A 232 -12.06 24.55 7.57
N GLU A 233 -10.74 24.74 7.52
CA GLU A 233 -10.07 25.96 7.99
C GLU A 233 -10.48 27.19 7.18
N LEU A 234 -10.56 27.07 5.85
CA LEU A 234 -11.04 28.17 4.99
C LEU A 234 -12.50 28.54 5.25
N LEU A 235 -13.38 27.54 5.47
CA LEU A 235 -14.78 27.80 5.84
C LEU A 235 -14.90 28.48 7.20
N ALA A 236 -14.13 28.05 8.19
CA ALA A 236 -14.11 28.68 9.52
C ALA A 236 -13.64 30.14 9.44
N ALA A 237 -12.56 30.40 8.69
CA ALA A 237 -12.09 31.77 8.43
C ALA A 237 -13.17 32.61 7.74
N SER A 238 -13.91 32.04 6.77
CA SER A 238 -14.98 32.76 6.07
C SER A 238 -16.12 33.14 7.00
N ASN A 239 -16.51 32.23 7.88
CA ASN A 239 -17.59 32.46 8.83
C ASN A 239 -17.21 33.52 9.86
N ASN A 240 -15.96 33.48 10.35
CA ASN A 240 -15.45 34.49 11.27
C ASN A 240 -15.46 35.88 10.62
N LEU A 241 -14.98 35.99 9.38
CA LEU A 241 -14.93 37.24 8.61
C LEU A 241 -16.34 37.79 8.32
N ASN A 242 -17.29 36.93 7.92
CA ASN A 242 -18.69 37.32 7.78
C ASN A 242 -19.24 37.92 9.09
N SER A 243 -19.00 37.24 10.23
CA SER A 243 -19.47 37.74 11.54
C SER A 243 -18.86 39.09 11.92
N LEU A 244 -17.62 39.36 11.47
CA LEU A 244 -16.95 40.64 11.69
C LEU A 244 -17.60 41.73 10.83
N ILE A 245 -17.86 41.44 9.55
CA ILE A 245 -18.56 42.36 8.65
C ILE A 245 -19.96 42.69 9.19
N ASP A 246 -20.72 41.69 9.67
CA ASP A 246 -22.04 41.89 10.24
C ASP A 246 -22.00 42.82 11.47
N LYS A 247 -20.99 42.65 12.33
CA LYS A 247 -20.76 43.54 13.49
C LYS A 247 -20.40 44.97 13.05
N LEU A 248 -19.57 45.12 12.02
CA LEU A 248 -19.20 46.44 11.49
C LEU A 248 -20.40 47.16 10.85
N LEU A 249 -21.25 46.42 10.12
CA LEU A 249 -22.49 46.94 9.54
C LEU A 249 -23.48 47.37 10.62
N MET A 250 -23.69 46.54 11.66
CA MET A 250 -24.52 46.93 12.81
C MET A 250 -24.00 48.21 13.48
N LYS A 251 -22.68 48.34 13.69
CA LYS A 251 -22.08 49.55 14.24
C LYS A 251 -22.28 50.79 13.36
N LEU A 252 -22.37 50.63 12.04
CA LEU A 252 -22.60 51.72 11.10
C LEU A 252 -24.07 52.19 11.09
N VAL A 253 -25.03 51.25 11.16
CA VAL A 253 -26.47 51.52 11.18
C VAL A 253 -26.93 52.14 12.49
N SER A 254 -26.42 51.67 13.63
CA SER A 254 -26.85 52.18 14.96
C SER A 254 -26.33 53.59 15.26
N GLY A 255 -25.40 54.15 14.47
CA GLY A 255 -24.83 55.48 14.70
C GLY A 255 -24.00 55.63 15.99
N GLU A 256 -23.89 54.57 16.79
CA GLU A 256 -23.11 54.53 18.03
C GLU A 256 -21.61 54.42 17.70
N GLY A 257 -20.93 55.57 17.66
CA GLY A 257 -19.49 55.60 17.49
C GLY A 257 -18.76 54.97 18.67
N LEU A 258 -18.16 53.78 18.45
CA LEU A 258 -17.27 53.01 19.35
C LEU A 258 -17.86 52.81 20.76
N ASP A 259 -18.16 51.55 21.10
CA ASP A 259 -18.53 51.13 22.46
C ASP A 259 -17.52 51.71 23.49
N ILE A 260 -17.92 51.96 24.74
CA ILE A 260 -17.01 52.43 25.80
C ILE A 260 -15.76 51.52 25.90
N SER A 261 -15.95 50.23 25.61
CA SER A 261 -14.90 49.22 25.47
C SER A 261 -13.84 49.58 24.42
N ASP A 262 -14.26 50.15 23.28
CA ASP A 262 -13.42 50.55 22.16
C ASP A 262 -12.68 51.90 22.39
N LYS A 263 -13.16 52.71 23.36
CA LYS A 263 -12.52 53.97 23.80
C LYS A 263 -11.74 53.83 25.12
N LYS A 264 -11.63 52.63 25.67
CA LYS A 264 -10.96 52.36 26.96
C LYS A 264 -9.54 52.91 26.97
N GLY A 265 -9.24 53.76 27.95
CA GLY A 265 -7.93 54.43 28.10
C GLY A 265 -7.69 55.66 27.20
N ARG A 266 -8.62 56.00 26.30
CA ARG A 266 -8.55 57.18 25.41
C ARG A 266 -9.68 58.19 25.64
N LEU A 267 -10.51 57.96 26.65
CA LEU A 267 -11.56 58.89 27.07
C LEU A 267 -10.93 60.11 27.75
N LYS A 268 -11.32 61.31 27.30
CA LYS A 268 -10.95 62.55 28.00
C LYS A 268 -11.63 62.53 29.37
N LEU A 269 -10.89 62.93 30.41
CA LEU A 269 -11.47 63.13 31.73
C LEU A 269 -12.53 64.23 31.66
N PRO A 270 -13.68 64.06 32.33
CA PRO A 270 -14.77 65.04 32.27
C PRO A 270 -14.37 66.40 32.85
N LEU A 271 -13.43 66.40 33.80
CA LEU A 271 -12.87 67.57 34.47
C LEU A 271 -11.38 67.35 34.70
N LYS A 272 -10.57 68.42 34.67
CA LYS A 272 -9.16 68.37 35.04
C LYS A 272 -9.04 68.61 36.55
N GLY A 273 -8.85 67.54 37.33
CA GLY A 273 -8.74 67.61 38.79
C GLY A 273 -8.23 66.32 39.41
N ARG A 274 -7.93 66.35 40.71
CA ARG A 274 -7.51 65.16 41.47
C ARG A 274 -8.72 64.27 41.75
N ILE A 275 -8.60 62.97 41.49
CA ILE A 275 -9.65 61.99 41.79
C ILE A 275 -9.74 61.81 43.30
N LEU A 276 -10.83 62.28 43.92
CA LEU A 276 -11.05 62.17 45.36
C LEU A 276 -11.50 60.76 45.76
N ASN A 277 -12.36 60.12 44.96
CA ASN A 277 -12.91 58.79 45.23
C ASN A 277 -12.89 57.90 43.98
N LYS A 278 -12.53 56.61 44.14
CA LYS A 278 -12.62 55.59 43.08
C LYS A 278 -13.95 54.83 43.16
N PHE A 279 -14.44 54.34 42.03
CA PHE A 279 -15.68 53.55 41.96
C PHE A 279 -15.56 52.22 42.74
N GLY A 280 -16.51 51.89 43.62
CA GLY A 280 -16.44 50.68 44.47
C GLY A 280 -17.46 50.62 45.63
N ARG A 281 -17.31 49.64 46.53
CA ARG A 281 -18.34 49.17 47.50
C ARG A 281 -18.60 50.03 48.74
N LYS A 282 -17.85 51.10 49.00
CA LYS A 282 -18.16 52.03 50.10
C LYS A 282 -18.56 53.38 49.51
N ARG A 283 -19.83 53.76 49.68
CA ARG A 283 -20.26 55.15 49.49
C ARG A 283 -19.72 55.96 50.68
N VAL A 284 -18.98 57.02 50.40
CA VAL A 284 -18.70 58.06 51.39
C VAL A 284 -20.02 58.81 51.60
N LYS A 285 -20.44 58.97 52.86
CA LYS A 285 -21.81 59.36 53.24
C LYS A 285 -21.99 60.86 53.45
N GLU A 286 -21.12 61.68 52.89
CA GLU A 286 -21.17 63.13 53.04
C GLU A 286 -20.87 63.78 51.70
N TYR A 287 -21.92 64.28 51.05
CA TYR A 287 -22.00 65.51 50.25
C TYR A 287 -23.48 65.84 50.05
#